data_AF-A0A940AXS6-F1
#
_entry.id   AF-A0A940AXS6-F1
#
_cell.length_a   1.000
_cell.length_b   1.000
_cell.length_c   1.000
_cell.angle_alpha   90.00
_cell.angle_beta   90.00
_cell.angle_gamma   90.00
#
_symmetry.space_group_name_H-M   'P 1'
#
loop_
_entity.id
_entity.type
_entity.pdbx_description
1 polymer ?
#
loop_
_entity_poly.entity_id
_entity_poly.type
_entity_poly.pdbx_seq_one_letter_code
_entity_poly.pdbx_strand_id
1 'polypeptide(L)'
;MRKESLRFLGAFIALVAVCACLFISCGPNVNYIKRVQSLEENVSSPTTIEELTDAIEKYQDRVEDIIQADAQTGIWWKILATRYMDQNMYGKALEAFRKAVAYYPANQNLYYWIGVCAGYMSKSSLDFDAVGENPKHKEYLALSESAYKRALELEPTYARALYGLGVLYAFELDQGDKAIPLLEKLLTIDTKNIDAMFVLARAYYMNYDFQAAVDVYDNIIKLSSSDTNKAEAEANKKVVLNALYSE
;
A
#
# COMPACT_ATOMS: atom_id res chain seq x y z
N MET A 1 -19.68 11.07 -86.76
CA MET A 1 -19.19 10.17 -85.69
C MET A 1 -18.00 10.73 -84.89
N ARG A 2 -16.98 11.37 -85.50
CA ARG A 2 -15.76 11.84 -84.77
C ARG A 2 -15.95 13.07 -83.86
N LYS A 3 -17.01 13.87 -84.04
CA LYS A 3 -17.30 15.08 -83.23
C LYS A 3 -18.03 14.79 -81.92
N GLU A 4 -18.79 13.70 -81.84
CA GLU A 4 -19.55 13.32 -80.64
C GLU A 4 -18.67 12.61 -79.60
N SER A 5 -17.69 11.83 -80.06
CA SER A 5 -16.70 11.18 -79.17
C SER A 5 -15.80 12.18 -78.45
N LEU A 6 -15.43 13.31 -79.08
CA LEU A 6 -14.66 14.38 -78.43
C LEU A 6 -15.49 15.15 -77.38
N ARG A 7 -16.80 15.29 -77.59
CA ARG A 7 -17.70 15.94 -76.61
C ARG A 7 -17.91 15.07 -75.37
N PHE A 8 -18.04 13.76 -75.55
CA PHE A 8 -18.11 12.80 -74.44
C PHE A 8 -16.81 12.72 -73.64
N LEU A 9 -15.65 12.74 -74.33
CA LEU A 9 -14.35 12.72 -73.66
C LEU A 9 -14.10 14.01 -72.84
N GLY A 10 -14.50 15.17 -73.37
CA GLY A 10 -14.41 16.44 -72.64
C GLY A 10 -15.34 16.51 -71.42
N ALA A 11 -16.56 15.98 -71.53
CA ALA A 11 -17.51 15.90 -70.43
C ALA A 11 -17.04 14.91 -69.33
N PHE A 12 -16.42 13.79 -69.72
CA PHE A 12 -15.88 12.79 -68.80
C PHE A 12 -14.66 13.32 -68.03
N ILE A 13 -13.73 14.02 -68.71
CA ILE A 13 -12.58 14.65 -68.06
C ILE A 13 -13.02 15.77 -67.10
N ALA A 14 -14.04 16.56 -67.47
CA ALA A 14 -14.62 17.56 -66.59
C ALA A 14 -15.27 16.94 -65.35
N LEU A 15 -15.97 15.81 -65.50
CA LEU A 15 -16.60 15.10 -64.38
C LEU A 15 -15.56 14.48 -63.43
N VAL A 16 -14.49 13.89 -63.97
CA VAL A 16 -13.38 13.34 -63.17
C VAL A 16 -12.61 14.45 -62.44
N ALA A 17 -12.43 15.62 -63.04
CA ALA A 17 -11.82 16.77 -62.37
C ALA A 17 -12.69 17.32 -61.23
N VAL A 18 -14.02 17.37 -61.41
CA VAL A 18 -14.96 17.78 -60.36
C VAL A 18 -15.00 16.76 -59.22
N CYS A 19 -14.97 15.46 -59.53
CA CYS A 19 -14.89 14.40 -58.52
C CYS A 19 -13.53 14.39 -57.79
N ALA A 20 -12.42 14.65 -58.47
CA ALA A 20 -11.11 14.79 -57.83
C ALA A 20 -11.07 15.96 -56.84
N CYS A 21 -11.74 17.07 -57.15
CA CYS A 21 -11.88 18.22 -56.23
C CYS A 21 -12.75 17.91 -55.00
N LEU A 22 -13.70 16.97 -55.09
CA LEU A 22 -14.55 16.55 -53.97
C LEU A 22 -13.81 15.66 -52.96
N PHE A 23 -12.72 14.99 -53.36
CA PHE A 23 -11.86 14.18 -52.46
C PHE A 23 -10.72 14.98 -51.81
N ILE A 24 -10.45 16.23 -52.23
CA ILE A 24 -9.47 17.11 -51.56
C ILE A 24 -10.01 17.60 -50.19
N SER A 25 -11.31 17.43 -49.93
CA SER A 25 -11.98 17.85 -48.70
C SER A 25 -11.81 16.88 -47.51
N CYS A 26 -11.12 15.74 -47.67
CA CYS A 26 -10.88 14.79 -46.58
C CYS A 26 -9.52 14.98 -45.90
N GLY A 27 -8.95 16.19 -45.94
CA GLY A 27 -7.89 16.58 -45.00
C GLY A 27 -8.47 16.80 -43.59
N PRO A 28 -7.68 16.63 -42.51
CA PRO A 28 -8.12 17.00 -41.17
C PRO A 28 -8.73 18.40 -41.20
N ASN A 29 -9.97 18.56 -40.71
CA ASN A 29 -10.65 19.85 -40.73
C ASN A 29 -9.90 20.81 -39.79
N VAL A 30 -9.01 21.61 -40.37
CA VAL A 30 -8.14 22.56 -39.67
C VAL A 30 -8.95 23.50 -38.78
N ASN A 31 -10.17 23.88 -39.18
CA ASN A 31 -11.02 24.76 -38.37
C ASN A 31 -11.60 24.04 -37.14
N TYR A 32 -11.86 22.74 -37.23
CA TYR A 32 -12.28 21.93 -36.09
C TYR A 32 -11.14 21.76 -35.08
N ILE A 33 -9.93 21.44 -35.56
CA ILE A 33 -8.73 21.32 -34.72
C ILE A 33 -8.44 22.65 -34.02
N LYS A 34 -8.46 23.77 -34.75
CA LYS A 34 -8.31 25.13 -34.19
C LYS A 34 -9.35 25.46 -33.12
N ARG A 35 -10.58 24.95 -33.27
CA ARG A 35 -11.67 25.17 -32.31
C ARG A 35 -11.47 24.36 -31.03
N VAL A 36 -11.18 23.06 -31.14
CA VAL A 36 -10.85 22.19 -29.99
C VAL A 36 -9.64 22.75 -29.24
N GLN A 37 -8.61 23.17 -29.96
CA GLN A 37 -7.40 23.76 -29.40
C GLN A 37 -7.62 25.12 -28.72
N SER A 38 -8.43 26.00 -29.32
CA SER A 38 -8.82 27.28 -28.68
C SER A 38 -9.63 27.09 -27.39
N LEU A 39 -10.34 25.96 -27.29
CA LEU A 39 -11.12 25.58 -26.11
C LEU A 39 -10.26 24.94 -25.01
N GLU A 40 -9.18 24.24 -25.39
CA GLU A 40 -8.32 23.51 -24.46
C GLU A 40 -7.13 24.35 -23.94
N GLU A 41 -6.55 25.26 -24.73
CA GLU A 41 -5.18 25.73 -24.46
C GLU A 41 -4.98 27.23 -24.18
N ASN A 42 -5.95 28.12 -24.43
CA ASN A 42 -5.69 29.59 -24.45
C ASN A 42 -4.48 29.98 -25.36
N VAL A 43 -4.07 29.13 -26.31
CA VAL A 43 -3.01 29.41 -27.29
C VAL A 43 -3.62 29.52 -28.69
N SER A 44 -3.19 30.51 -29.47
CA SER A 44 -3.74 30.83 -30.78
C SER A 44 -3.23 29.86 -31.86
N SER A 45 -4.00 28.82 -32.16
CA SER A 45 -3.94 28.03 -33.42
C SER A 45 -2.53 27.76 -33.97
N PRO A 46 -1.67 27.01 -33.25
CA PRO A 46 -0.33 26.66 -33.71
C PRO A 46 -0.39 25.86 -35.03
N THR A 47 0.48 26.23 -35.98
CA THR A 47 0.61 25.64 -37.31
C THR A 47 2.01 25.12 -37.61
N THR A 48 3.00 25.44 -36.78
CA THR A 48 4.37 24.93 -36.90
C THR A 48 4.65 23.84 -35.85
N ILE A 49 5.64 22.98 -36.13
CA ILE A 49 6.11 21.99 -35.15
C ILE A 49 6.62 22.69 -33.88
N GLU A 50 7.30 23.83 -34.03
CA GLU A 50 7.84 24.64 -32.93
C GLU A 50 6.72 25.15 -32.00
N GLU A 51 5.65 25.74 -32.57
CA GLU A 51 4.53 26.24 -31.76
C GLU A 51 3.79 25.10 -31.02
N LEU A 52 3.75 23.90 -31.61
CA LEU A 52 3.18 22.71 -30.97
C LEU A 52 4.10 22.17 -29.86
N THR A 53 5.42 22.16 -30.06
CA THR A 53 6.37 21.71 -29.03
C THR A 53 6.41 22.66 -27.84
N ASP A 54 6.38 23.98 -28.08
CA ASP A 54 6.33 25.00 -27.02
C ASP A 54 5.05 24.90 -26.19
N ALA A 55 3.92 24.61 -26.84
CA ALA A 55 2.65 24.38 -26.14
C ALA A 55 2.73 23.15 -25.22
N ILE A 56 3.30 22.05 -25.70
CA ILE A 56 3.50 20.82 -24.91
C ILE A 56 4.42 21.10 -23.71
N GLU A 57 5.57 21.74 -23.94
CA GLU A 57 6.57 22.06 -22.90
C GLU A 57 5.93 22.91 -21.78
N LYS A 58 5.16 23.94 -22.14
CA LYS A 58 4.42 24.78 -21.17
C LYS A 58 3.51 23.99 -20.22
N TYR A 59 2.86 22.93 -20.69
CA TYR A 59 2.01 22.09 -19.84
C TYR A 59 2.81 21.02 -19.10
N GLN A 60 3.91 20.53 -19.68
CA GLN A 60 4.80 19.58 -19.03
C GLN A 60 5.45 20.19 -17.78
N ASP A 61 5.96 21.42 -17.87
CA ASP A 61 6.52 22.14 -16.72
C ASP A 61 5.48 22.30 -15.60
N ARG A 62 4.26 22.69 -15.96
CA ARG A 62 3.16 22.83 -14.98
C ARG A 62 2.80 21.49 -14.34
N VAL A 63 2.75 20.42 -15.13
CA VAL A 63 2.48 19.08 -14.63
C VAL A 63 3.59 18.63 -13.69
N GLU A 64 4.85 18.94 -14.01
CA GLU A 64 6.00 18.67 -13.13
C GLU A 64 5.85 19.39 -11.80
N ASP A 65 5.57 20.70 -11.80
CA ASP A 65 5.33 21.48 -10.57
C ASP A 65 4.21 20.88 -9.71
N ILE A 66 3.10 20.47 -10.33
CA ILE A 66 1.97 19.83 -9.65
C ILE A 66 2.40 18.49 -9.05
N ILE A 67 3.11 17.65 -9.80
CA ILE A 67 3.60 16.34 -9.32
C ILE A 67 4.55 16.54 -8.13
N GLN A 68 5.45 17.52 -8.18
CA GLN A 68 6.36 17.83 -7.08
C GLN A 68 5.59 18.31 -5.83
N ALA A 69 4.62 19.21 -5.99
CA ALA A 69 3.79 19.70 -4.90
C ALA A 69 2.92 18.58 -4.28
N ASP A 70 2.39 17.68 -5.11
CA ASP A 70 1.58 16.54 -4.69
C ASP A 70 2.44 15.54 -3.89
N ALA A 71 3.62 15.19 -4.40
CA ALA A 71 4.58 14.37 -3.68
C ALA A 71 4.98 15.01 -2.34
N GLN A 72 5.26 16.30 -2.31
CA GLN A 72 5.60 17.03 -1.09
C GLN A 72 4.46 17.01 -0.06
N THR A 73 3.21 17.08 -0.52
CA THR A 73 2.03 16.94 0.34
C THR A 73 2.00 15.57 1.02
N GLY A 74 2.29 14.50 0.28
CA GLY A 74 2.47 13.16 0.84
C GLY A 74 3.55 13.10 1.94
N ILE A 75 4.69 13.77 1.74
CA ILE A 75 5.77 13.83 2.75
C ILE A 75 5.26 14.48 4.03
N TRP A 76 4.53 15.58 3.93
CA TRP A 76 3.98 16.27 5.10
C TRP A 76 2.96 15.42 5.86
N TRP A 77 2.11 14.65 5.16
CA TRP A 77 1.22 13.68 5.82
C TRP A 77 1.99 12.62 6.60
N LYS A 78 3.10 12.11 6.06
CA LYS A 78 3.97 11.16 6.77
C LYS A 78 4.59 11.78 8.03
N ILE A 79 5.11 13.01 7.92
CA ILE A 79 5.70 13.72 9.06
C ILE A 79 4.64 13.96 10.13
N LEU A 80 3.45 14.45 9.75
CA LEU A 80 2.35 14.69 10.66
C LEU A 80 1.90 13.41 11.37
N ALA A 81 1.76 12.31 10.62
CA ALA A 81 1.38 11.01 11.18
C ALA A 81 2.40 10.53 12.22
N THR A 82 3.70 10.63 11.93
CA THR A 82 4.76 10.31 12.89
C THR A 82 4.71 11.23 14.11
N ARG A 83 4.41 12.52 13.95
CA ARG A 83 4.26 13.44 15.10
C ARG A 83 3.05 13.14 15.98
N TYR A 84 1.98 12.60 15.40
CA TYR A 84 0.87 12.07 16.18
C TYR A 84 1.24 10.76 16.88
N MET A 85 2.03 9.88 16.24
CA MET A 85 2.56 8.68 16.87
C MET A 85 3.43 8.99 18.09
N ASP A 86 4.36 9.95 17.97
CA ASP A 86 5.24 10.38 19.07
C ASP A 86 4.44 10.87 20.31
N GLN A 87 3.22 11.36 20.09
CA GLN A 87 2.31 11.85 21.12
C GLN A 87 1.26 10.81 21.54
N ASN A 88 1.38 9.56 21.08
CA ASN A 88 0.41 8.47 21.30
C ASN A 88 -1.03 8.80 20.81
N MET A 89 -1.16 9.72 19.86
CA MET A 89 -2.44 10.13 19.27
C MET A 89 -2.84 9.19 18.13
N TYR A 90 -3.02 7.91 18.43
CA TYR A 90 -3.16 6.84 17.43
C TYR A 90 -4.30 7.03 16.42
N GLY A 91 -5.43 7.60 16.84
CA GLY A 91 -6.55 7.90 15.93
C GLY A 91 -6.17 8.92 14.87
N LYS A 92 -5.53 10.03 15.26
CA LYS A 92 -5.08 11.07 14.32
C LYS A 92 -3.91 10.58 13.45
N ALA A 93 -3.01 9.80 14.04
CA ALA A 93 -1.93 9.16 13.31
C ALA A 93 -2.48 8.24 12.20
N LEU A 94 -3.48 7.41 12.52
CA LEU A 94 -4.15 6.52 11.57
C LEU A 94 -4.74 7.30 10.39
N GLU A 95 -5.46 8.39 10.65
CA GLU A 95 -6.02 9.26 9.61
C GLU A 95 -4.91 9.84 8.70
N ALA A 96 -3.85 10.37 9.30
CA ALA A 96 -2.73 10.96 8.56
C ALA A 96 -1.95 9.90 7.74
N PHE A 97 -1.74 8.68 8.27
CA PHE A 97 -1.13 7.60 7.50
C PHE A 97 -2.00 7.16 6.33
N ARG A 98 -3.33 7.11 6.48
CA ARG A 98 -4.24 6.84 5.35
C ARG A 98 -4.14 7.89 4.26
N LYS A 99 -4.00 9.17 4.62
CA LYS A 99 -3.73 10.23 3.66
C LYS A 99 -2.38 10.04 2.98
N ALA A 100 -1.33 9.70 3.72
CA ALA A 100 0.00 9.43 3.15
C ALA A 100 0.00 8.25 2.16
N VAL A 101 -0.80 7.20 2.40
CA VAL A 101 -0.92 6.04 1.49
C VAL A 101 -1.48 6.43 0.13
N ALA A 102 -2.32 7.47 0.04
CA ALA A 102 -2.82 7.96 -1.26
C ALA A 102 -1.69 8.47 -2.17
N TYR A 103 -0.59 8.97 -1.59
CA TYR A 103 0.59 9.45 -2.31
C TYR A 103 1.66 8.36 -2.48
N TYR A 104 1.76 7.43 -1.53
CA TYR A 104 2.77 6.37 -1.51
C TYR A 104 2.17 4.98 -1.33
N PRO A 105 1.35 4.49 -2.27
CA PRO A 105 0.60 3.24 -2.10
C PRO A 105 1.48 1.99 -2.10
N ALA A 106 2.73 2.08 -2.54
CA ALA A 106 3.72 1.00 -2.54
C ALA A 106 4.66 1.02 -1.32
N ASN A 107 4.44 1.93 -0.35
CA ASN A 107 5.30 2.03 0.82
C ASN A 107 4.81 1.14 1.98
N GLN A 108 5.48 -0.01 2.18
CA GLN A 108 5.15 -0.99 3.22
C GLN A 108 5.15 -0.41 4.64
N ASN A 109 5.99 0.58 4.91
CA ASN A 109 6.12 1.18 6.24
C ASN A 109 4.85 1.94 6.65
N LEU A 110 4.13 2.54 5.68
CA LEU A 110 2.87 3.23 5.97
C LEU A 110 1.78 2.24 6.40
N TYR A 111 1.68 1.10 5.73
CA TYR A 111 0.74 0.06 6.11
C TYR A 111 1.09 -0.58 7.45
N TYR A 112 2.38 -0.77 7.75
CA TYR A 112 2.80 -1.20 9.09
C TYR A 112 2.32 -0.22 10.17
N TRP A 113 2.50 1.08 9.99
CA TRP A 113 2.05 2.05 10.99
C TRP A 113 0.52 2.16 11.08
N ILE A 114 -0.20 1.97 9.97
CA ILE A 114 -1.67 1.80 10.00
C ILE A 114 -2.03 0.60 10.89
N GLY A 115 -1.33 -0.52 10.72
CA GLY A 115 -1.52 -1.73 11.54
C GLY A 115 -1.30 -1.46 13.03
N VAL A 116 -0.18 -0.81 13.37
CA VAL A 116 0.13 -0.41 14.76
C VAL A 116 -0.96 0.50 15.33
N CYS A 117 -1.33 1.56 14.63
CA CYS A 117 -2.37 2.48 15.09
C CYS A 117 -3.70 1.76 15.31
N ALA A 118 -4.11 0.91 14.36
CA ALA A 118 -5.34 0.15 14.46
C ALA A 118 -5.32 -0.81 15.66
N GLY A 119 -4.20 -1.48 15.93
CA GLY A 119 -4.03 -2.31 17.13
C GLY A 119 -4.22 -1.53 18.43
N TYR A 120 -3.66 -0.32 18.54
CA TYR A 120 -3.90 0.55 19.71
C TYR A 120 -5.36 1.03 19.79
N MET A 121 -5.95 1.40 18.66
CA MET A 121 -7.34 1.85 18.61
C MET A 121 -8.32 0.74 19.03
N SER A 122 -8.03 -0.51 18.64
CA SER A 122 -8.78 -1.69 19.07
C SER A 122 -8.84 -1.80 20.60
N LYS A 123 -7.72 -1.62 21.30
CA LYS A 123 -7.65 -1.67 22.78
C LYS A 123 -8.36 -0.50 23.45
N SER A 124 -8.38 0.66 22.81
CA SER A 124 -9.05 1.87 23.33
C SER A 124 -10.55 1.91 23.07
N SER A 125 -11.06 1.02 22.22
CA SER A 125 -12.46 1.06 21.82
C SER A 125 -13.36 0.64 22.98
N LEU A 126 -14.28 1.53 23.36
CA LEU A 126 -15.22 1.31 24.46
C LEU A 126 -16.36 0.38 24.01
N ASP A 127 -16.61 -0.67 24.78
CA ASP A 127 -17.83 -1.49 24.67
C ASP A 127 -19.00 -0.73 25.33
N PHE A 128 -19.61 0.19 24.58
CA PHE A 128 -20.71 1.02 25.08
C PHE A 128 -21.96 0.21 25.45
N ASP A 129 -22.18 -0.90 24.77
CA ASP A 129 -23.39 -1.71 24.95
C ASP A 129 -23.22 -2.79 26.03
N ALA A 130 -21.99 -2.94 26.58
CA ALA A 130 -21.63 -3.91 27.62
C ALA A 130 -22.03 -5.36 27.27
N VAL A 131 -22.13 -5.66 25.98
CA VAL A 131 -22.50 -6.97 25.44
C VAL A 131 -21.30 -7.91 25.33
N GLY A 132 -20.10 -7.45 25.72
CA GLY A 132 -18.85 -8.19 25.55
C GLY A 132 -18.36 -8.20 24.11
N GLU A 133 -19.08 -7.58 23.19
CA GLU A 133 -18.73 -7.42 21.79
C GLU A 133 -18.68 -5.94 21.43
N ASN A 134 -17.49 -5.43 21.14
CA ASN A 134 -17.34 -4.09 20.59
C ASN A 134 -17.13 -4.17 19.07
N PRO A 135 -18.09 -3.71 18.24
CA PRO A 135 -17.95 -3.73 16.79
C PRO A 135 -16.70 -2.99 16.31
N LYS A 136 -16.36 -1.85 16.95
CA LYS A 136 -15.16 -1.08 16.62
C LYS A 136 -13.88 -1.84 16.96
N HIS A 137 -13.87 -2.60 18.06
CA HIS A 137 -12.75 -3.46 18.41
C HIS A 137 -12.47 -4.46 17.28
N LYS A 138 -13.50 -5.19 16.84
CA LYS A 138 -13.40 -6.16 15.74
C LYS A 138 -12.95 -5.49 14.43
N GLU A 139 -13.50 -4.31 14.11
CA GLU A 139 -13.10 -3.53 12.92
C GLU A 139 -11.64 -3.10 12.95
N TYR A 140 -11.15 -2.62 14.11
CA TYR A 140 -9.77 -2.21 14.27
C TYR A 140 -8.80 -3.40 14.25
N LEU A 141 -9.18 -4.56 14.79
CA LEU A 141 -8.38 -5.78 14.65
C LEU A 141 -8.27 -6.22 13.19
N ALA A 142 -9.39 -6.23 12.45
CA ALA A 142 -9.40 -6.58 11.02
C ALA A 142 -8.59 -5.58 10.18
N LEU A 143 -8.68 -4.29 10.50
CA LEU A 143 -7.85 -3.26 9.89
C LEU A 143 -6.37 -3.48 10.20
N SER A 144 -6.02 -3.81 11.43
CA SER A 144 -4.65 -4.11 11.83
C SER A 144 -4.08 -5.28 11.03
N GLU A 145 -4.82 -6.38 10.96
CA GLU A 145 -4.45 -7.59 10.23
C GLU A 145 -4.24 -7.31 8.74
N SER A 146 -5.22 -6.68 8.08
CA SER A 146 -5.15 -6.34 6.66
C SER A 146 -4.00 -5.38 6.34
N ALA A 147 -3.71 -4.41 7.21
CA ALA A 147 -2.62 -3.47 7.00
C ALA A 147 -1.25 -4.16 7.12
N TYR A 148 -1.05 -5.04 8.10
CA TYR A 148 0.19 -5.82 8.16
C TYR A 148 0.33 -6.78 6.97
N LYS A 149 -0.74 -7.46 6.56
CA LYS A 149 -0.74 -8.29 5.35
C LYS A 149 -0.35 -7.47 4.12
N ARG A 150 -0.90 -6.27 3.96
CA ARG A 150 -0.53 -5.37 2.85
C ARG A 150 0.93 -4.93 2.91
N ALA A 151 1.47 -4.69 4.10
CA ALA A 151 2.90 -4.40 4.26
C ALA A 151 3.77 -5.59 3.81
N LEU A 152 3.35 -6.82 4.11
CA LEU A 152 4.05 -8.05 3.72
C LEU A 152 3.86 -8.44 2.25
N GLU A 153 2.76 -8.05 1.63
CA GLU A 153 2.58 -8.16 0.17
C GLU A 153 3.59 -7.27 -0.57
N LEU A 154 3.85 -6.07 -0.05
CA LEU A 154 4.79 -5.11 -0.62
C LEU A 154 6.24 -5.47 -0.32
N GLU A 155 6.54 -5.95 0.88
CA GLU A 155 7.87 -6.39 1.30
C GLU A 155 7.76 -7.66 2.16
N PRO A 156 7.89 -8.85 1.54
CA PRO A 156 7.70 -10.12 2.24
C PRO A 156 8.67 -10.38 3.39
N THR A 157 9.82 -9.70 3.42
CA THR A 157 10.83 -9.82 4.48
C THR A 157 10.75 -8.69 5.51
N TYR A 158 9.65 -7.93 5.52
CA TYR A 158 9.54 -6.77 6.42
C TYR A 158 9.39 -7.20 7.88
N ALA A 159 10.52 -7.30 8.58
CA ALA A 159 10.64 -7.83 9.93
C ALA A 159 9.61 -7.23 10.93
N ARG A 160 9.40 -5.91 10.86
CA ARG A 160 8.43 -5.23 11.73
C ARG A 160 6.98 -5.68 11.51
N ALA A 161 6.59 -5.91 10.25
CA ALA A 161 5.25 -6.39 9.92
C ALA A 161 5.08 -7.88 10.22
N LEU A 162 6.13 -8.70 10.03
CA LEU A 162 6.14 -10.10 10.46
C LEU A 162 5.92 -10.19 11.98
N TYR A 163 6.67 -9.40 12.74
CA TYR A 163 6.54 -9.32 14.20
C TYR A 163 5.14 -8.82 14.61
N GLY A 164 4.71 -7.68 14.06
CA GLY A 164 3.44 -7.05 14.42
C GLY A 164 2.23 -7.94 14.13
N LEU A 165 2.22 -8.64 12.99
CA LEU A 165 1.16 -9.59 12.64
C LEU A 165 1.23 -10.87 13.49
N GLY A 166 2.45 -11.36 13.79
CA GLY A 166 2.65 -12.48 14.71
C GLY A 166 2.12 -12.19 16.11
N VAL A 167 2.40 -11.00 16.65
CA VAL A 167 1.86 -10.52 17.93
C VAL A 167 0.34 -10.42 17.88
N LEU A 168 -0.23 -9.83 16.81
CA LEU A 168 -1.67 -9.70 16.64
C LEU A 168 -2.36 -11.08 16.68
N TYR A 169 -1.84 -12.03 15.90
CA TYR A 169 -2.40 -13.38 15.87
C TYR A 169 -2.25 -14.10 17.20
N ALA A 170 -1.09 -14.04 17.83
CA ALA A 170 -0.87 -14.70 19.10
C ALA A 170 -1.78 -14.09 20.19
N PHE A 171 -1.70 -12.78 20.42
CA PHE A 171 -2.23 -12.17 21.64
C PHE A 171 -3.64 -11.60 21.54
N GLU A 172 -4.09 -11.20 20.36
CA GLU A 172 -5.37 -10.48 20.20
C GLU A 172 -6.43 -11.33 19.48
N LEU A 173 -5.99 -12.30 18.66
CA LEU A 173 -6.88 -13.15 17.85
C LEU A 173 -6.85 -14.63 18.26
N ASP A 174 -5.99 -15.00 19.21
CA ASP A 174 -5.76 -16.37 19.67
C ASP A 174 -5.51 -17.40 18.54
N GLN A 175 -4.80 -16.97 17.48
CA GLN A 175 -4.47 -17.75 16.27
C GLN A 175 -2.98 -18.12 16.26
N GLY A 176 -2.56 -18.98 17.19
CA GLY A 176 -1.16 -19.42 17.32
C GLY A 176 -0.63 -20.08 16.04
N ASP A 177 -1.46 -20.86 15.37
CA ASP A 177 -1.19 -21.53 14.09
C ASP A 177 -0.77 -20.57 12.98
N LYS A 178 -1.38 -19.39 12.92
CA LYS A 178 -1.01 -18.34 11.94
C LYS A 178 0.19 -17.51 12.37
N ALA A 179 0.44 -17.40 13.67
CA ALA A 179 1.57 -16.65 14.20
C ALA A 179 2.91 -17.35 13.96
N ILE A 180 2.96 -18.68 14.16
CA ILE A 180 4.17 -19.52 14.03
C ILE A 180 4.94 -19.24 12.73
N PRO A 181 4.37 -19.41 11.52
CA PRO A 181 5.13 -19.26 10.28
C PRO A 181 5.66 -17.83 10.05
N LEU A 182 4.99 -16.81 10.59
CA LEU A 182 5.45 -15.42 10.50
C LEU A 182 6.67 -15.17 11.39
N LEU A 183 6.64 -15.71 12.61
CA LEU A 183 7.69 -15.56 13.61
C LEU A 183 8.91 -16.42 13.26
N GLU A 184 8.70 -17.64 12.78
CA GLU A 184 9.78 -18.47 12.20
C GLU A 184 10.46 -17.73 11.05
N LYS A 185 9.68 -17.16 10.12
CA LYS A 185 10.23 -16.36 9.02
C LYS A 185 11.02 -15.16 9.53
N LEU A 186 10.50 -14.44 10.53
CA LEU A 186 11.22 -13.33 11.16
C LEU A 186 12.55 -13.78 11.77
N LEU A 187 12.58 -14.92 12.44
CA LEU A 187 13.80 -15.46 13.07
C LEU A 187 14.80 -16.02 12.05
N THR A 188 14.44 -16.20 10.78
CA THR A 188 15.44 -16.42 9.71
C THR A 188 16.15 -15.13 9.28
N ILE A 189 15.52 -13.98 9.50
CA ILE A 189 16.05 -12.64 9.15
C ILE A 189 16.83 -12.06 10.33
N ASP A 190 16.26 -12.13 11.54
CA ASP A 190 16.85 -11.66 12.79
C ASP A 190 16.89 -12.82 13.80
N THR A 191 17.94 -13.62 13.70
CA THR A 191 18.13 -14.87 14.47
C THR A 191 18.27 -14.68 15.98
N LYS A 192 18.44 -13.44 16.46
CA LYS A 192 18.62 -13.12 17.88
C LYS A 192 17.53 -12.21 18.43
N ASN A 193 16.39 -12.14 17.74
CA ASN A 193 15.25 -11.35 18.18
C ASN A 193 14.55 -12.02 19.37
N ILE A 194 14.98 -11.70 20.59
CA ILE A 194 14.45 -12.31 21.82
C ILE A 194 12.94 -12.08 21.97
N ASP A 195 12.44 -10.90 21.60
CA ASP A 195 11.01 -10.59 21.67
C ASP A 195 10.20 -11.51 20.75
N ALA A 196 10.63 -11.69 19.48
CA ALA A 196 9.99 -12.60 18.55
C ALA A 196 10.04 -14.07 19.04
N MET A 197 11.11 -14.48 19.71
CA MET A 197 11.21 -15.81 20.31
C MET A 197 10.18 -16.00 21.44
N PHE A 198 9.95 -15.00 22.28
CA PHE A 198 8.89 -15.08 23.30
C PHE A 198 7.50 -15.24 22.68
N VAL A 199 7.21 -14.47 21.63
CA VAL A 199 5.94 -14.58 20.90
C VAL A 199 5.82 -15.96 20.25
N LEU A 200 6.90 -16.50 19.67
CA LEU A 200 6.91 -17.81 19.02
C LEU A 200 6.68 -18.93 20.04
N ALA A 201 7.36 -18.90 21.19
CA ALA A 201 7.16 -19.88 22.25
C ALA A 201 5.71 -19.89 22.75
N ARG A 202 5.09 -18.70 22.89
CA ARG A 202 3.67 -18.60 23.22
C ARG A 202 2.78 -19.18 22.12
N ALA A 203 3.08 -18.90 20.85
CA ALA A 203 2.31 -19.42 19.73
C ALA A 203 2.36 -20.96 19.66
N TYR A 204 3.54 -21.57 19.88
CA TYR A 204 3.65 -23.03 20.02
C TYR A 204 2.86 -23.56 21.23
N TYR A 205 2.92 -22.88 22.38
CA TYR A 205 2.15 -23.28 23.55
C TYR A 205 0.63 -23.29 23.29
N MET A 206 0.10 -22.26 22.61
CA MET A 206 -1.32 -22.20 22.22
C MET A 206 -1.75 -23.34 21.30
N ASN A 207 -0.82 -23.82 20.48
CA ASN A 207 -1.02 -24.93 19.56
C ASN A 207 -0.73 -26.30 20.18
N TYR A 208 -0.51 -26.37 21.50
CA TYR A 208 -0.15 -27.59 22.23
C TYR A 208 1.19 -28.22 21.79
N ASP A 209 2.01 -27.48 21.02
CA ASP A 209 3.36 -27.87 20.63
C ASP A 209 4.35 -27.54 21.76
N PHE A 210 4.11 -28.13 22.93
CA PHE A 210 4.82 -27.80 24.15
C PHE A 210 6.33 -28.05 24.05
N GLN A 211 6.75 -29.09 23.34
CA GLN A 211 8.17 -29.36 23.13
C GLN A 211 8.84 -28.24 22.33
N ALA A 212 8.23 -27.77 21.25
CA ALA A 212 8.77 -26.67 20.45
C ALA A 212 8.81 -25.37 21.27
N ALA A 213 7.79 -25.09 22.10
CA ALA A 213 7.81 -23.96 23.02
C ALA A 213 8.99 -24.04 24.01
N VAL A 214 9.25 -25.21 24.59
CA VAL A 214 10.40 -25.44 25.49
C VAL A 214 11.73 -25.18 24.76
N ASP A 215 11.88 -25.70 23.54
CA ASP A 215 13.10 -25.53 22.75
C ASP A 215 13.38 -24.04 22.44
N VAL A 216 12.31 -23.27 22.16
CA VAL A 216 12.43 -21.81 21.95
C VAL A 216 12.86 -21.10 23.25
N TYR A 217 12.29 -21.45 24.40
CA TYR A 217 12.73 -20.86 25.68
C TYR A 217 14.19 -21.20 26.01
N ASP A 218 14.65 -22.43 25.71
CA ASP A 218 16.06 -22.78 25.86
C ASP A 218 16.98 -21.93 24.99
N ASN A 219 16.54 -21.64 23.77
CA ASN A 219 17.27 -20.72 22.90
C ASN A 219 17.30 -19.29 23.48
N ILE A 220 16.22 -18.80 24.09
CA ILE A 220 16.23 -17.48 24.75
C ILE A 220 17.24 -17.47 25.90
N ILE A 221 17.24 -18.50 26.76
CA ILE A 221 18.15 -18.61 27.90
C ILE A 221 19.61 -18.60 27.44
N LYS A 222 19.90 -19.29 26.32
CA LYS A 222 21.23 -19.37 25.72
C LYS A 222 21.68 -18.07 25.04
N LEU A 223 20.78 -17.39 24.32
CA LEU A 223 21.13 -16.26 23.45
C LEU A 223 21.01 -14.89 24.12
N SER A 224 20.12 -14.75 25.10
CA SER A 224 19.88 -13.47 25.78
C SER A 224 21.08 -13.05 26.62
N SER A 225 21.44 -11.77 26.55
CA SER A 225 22.36 -11.14 27.51
C SER A 225 21.64 -10.53 28.72
N SER A 226 20.31 -10.43 28.69
CA SER A 226 19.48 -9.90 29.77
C SER A 226 19.11 -11.01 30.75
N ASP A 227 19.51 -10.87 32.02
CA ASP A 227 19.12 -11.80 33.08
C ASP A 227 17.62 -11.79 33.33
N THR A 228 16.94 -10.65 33.13
CA THR A 228 15.47 -10.56 33.19
C THR A 228 14.82 -11.46 32.15
N ASN A 229 15.28 -11.41 30.89
CA ASN A 229 14.71 -12.23 29.82
C ASN A 229 15.01 -13.72 30.05
N LYS A 230 16.18 -14.06 30.62
CA LYS A 230 16.49 -15.45 30.99
C LYS A 230 15.55 -15.96 32.07
N ALA A 231 15.38 -15.19 33.16
CA ALA A 231 14.50 -15.56 34.26
C ALA A 231 13.03 -15.70 33.80
N GLU A 232 12.56 -14.80 32.93
CA GLU A 232 11.23 -14.90 32.33
C GLU A 232 11.08 -16.15 31.45
N ALA A 233 12.08 -16.46 30.62
CA ALA A 233 12.08 -17.67 29.81
C ALA A 233 12.10 -18.94 30.65
N GLU A 234 12.87 -19.00 31.73
CA GLU A 234 12.89 -20.11 32.69
C GLU A 234 11.54 -20.30 33.37
N ALA A 235 10.91 -19.21 33.82
CA ALA A 235 9.60 -19.24 34.45
C ALA A 235 8.52 -19.74 33.48
N ASN A 236 8.48 -19.20 32.27
CA ASN A 236 7.52 -19.61 31.25
C ASN A 236 7.77 -21.06 30.79
N LYS A 237 9.03 -21.47 30.60
CA LYS A 237 9.40 -22.86 30.31
C LYS A 237 8.89 -23.81 31.38
N LYS A 238 8.97 -23.46 32.66
CA LYS A 238 8.43 -24.29 33.75
C LYS A 238 6.92 -24.48 33.63
N VAL A 239 6.17 -23.44 33.26
CA VAL A 239 4.72 -23.54 33.01
C VAL A 239 4.45 -24.52 31.87
N VAL A 240 5.19 -24.42 30.77
CA VAL A 240 5.04 -25.33 29.61
C VAL A 240 5.41 -26.77 29.96
N LEU A 241 6.51 -26.99 30.69
CA LEU A 241 6.91 -28.32 31.14
C LEU A 241 5.86 -28.96 32.03
N ASN A 242 5.26 -28.19 32.94
CA ASN A 242 4.15 -28.69 33.74
C ASN A 242 3.01 -29.12 32.81
N ALA A 243 2.60 -28.30 31.84
CA ALA A 243 1.55 -28.68 30.88
C ALA A 243 1.89 -29.94 30.06
N LEU A 244 3.16 -30.13 29.69
CA LEU A 244 3.64 -31.30 28.94
C LEU A 244 3.61 -32.60 29.76
N TYR A 245 3.84 -32.53 31.07
CA TYR A 245 3.95 -33.69 31.96
C TYR A 245 2.77 -33.80 32.96
N SER A 246 1.73 -32.99 32.80
CA SER A 246 0.49 -33.14 33.56
C SER A 246 -0.34 -34.25 32.91
N GLU A 247 -0.48 -35.38 33.60
CA GLU A 247 -1.42 -36.47 33.25
C GLU A 247 -2.89 -36.05 33.40
#